data_AF-A0A2N2FCW5-F1
#
_entry.id   AF-A0A2N2FCW5-F1
#
_cell.length_a   1.000
_cell.length_b   1.000
_cell.length_c   1.000
_cell.angle_alpha   90.00
_cell.angle_beta   90.00
_cell.angle_gamma   90.00
#
_symmetry.space_group_name_H-M   'P 1'
#
loop_
_entity.id
_entity.type
_entity.pdbx_description
1 polymer ?
#
loop_
_entity_poly.entity_id
_entity_poly.type
_entity_poly.pdbx_seq_one_letter_code
_entity_poly.pdbx_strand_id
1 'polypeptide(L)'
;TAGSLILSADIEDAAEIIRHARHLNPDLHVIARCAHLRDAQALSNAGANVVAAGEAEVGVALAEVVTAADERACSVAAEHRESIRRSLYEAPKVP
;
A
#
# COMPACT_ATOMS: atom_id res chain seq x y z
N THR A 1 11.35 -17.06 15.78
CA THR A 1 10.67 -15.76 15.61
C THR A 1 9.77 -15.83 14.39
N ALA A 2 8.68 -15.07 14.36
CA ALA A 2 7.81 -14.99 13.17
C ALA A 2 8.51 -14.24 12.03
N GLY A 3 8.28 -14.65 10.78
CA GLY A 3 8.87 -14.02 9.59
C GLY A 3 8.06 -12.83 9.05
N SER A 4 6.77 -12.75 9.35
CA SER A 4 5.90 -11.69 8.85
C SER A 4 4.78 -11.31 9.82
N LEU A 5 4.30 -10.06 9.69
CA LEU A 5 3.13 -9.51 10.37
C LEU A 5 2.23 -8.84 9.33
N ILE A 6 0.93 -9.14 9.39
CA ILE A 6 -0.07 -8.54 8.53
C ILE A 6 -1.09 -7.79 9.39
N LEU A 7 -1.20 -6.48 9.19
CA LEU A 7 -2.28 -5.65 9.73
C LEU A 7 -3.35 -5.51 8.64
N SER A 8 -4.35 -6.39 8.66
CA SER A 8 -5.35 -6.51 7.57
C SER A 8 -6.58 -5.61 7.73
N ALA A 9 -6.79 -5.06 8.93
CA ALA A 9 -7.87 -4.12 9.25
C ALA A 9 -7.31 -2.70 9.35
N ASP A 10 -8.21 -1.73 9.25
CA ASP A 10 -7.88 -0.35 9.58
C ASP A 10 -7.80 -0.24 11.11
N ILE A 11 -6.61 0.08 11.63
CA ILE A 11 -6.31 0.13 13.05
C ILE A 11 -5.78 1.53 13.36
N GLU A 12 -6.44 2.24 14.27
CA GLU A 12 -6.13 3.62 14.64
C GLU A 12 -4.64 3.82 15.00
N ASP A 13 -4.07 2.91 15.80
CA ASP A 13 -2.67 2.95 16.25
C ASP A 13 -1.74 2.01 15.49
N ALA A 14 -2.04 1.68 14.23
CA ALA A 14 -1.23 0.76 13.43
C ALA A 14 0.27 1.15 13.41
N ALA A 15 0.58 2.45 13.36
CA ALA A 15 1.97 2.93 13.37
C ALA A 15 2.73 2.52 14.64
N GLU A 16 2.10 2.57 15.82
CA GLU A 16 2.74 2.14 17.07
C GLU A 16 2.92 0.63 17.13
N ILE A 17 1.93 -0.13 16.64
CA ILE A 17 2.04 -1.59 16.53
C ILE A 17 3.24 -1.97 15.66
N ILE A 18 3.41 -1.30 14.52
CA ILE A 18 4.54 -1.52 13.61
C ILE A 18 5.87 -1.19 14.30
N ARG A 19 5.98 -0.03 14.97
CA ARG A 19 7.19 0.37 15.71
C ARG A 19 7.58 -0.67 16.76
N HIS A 20 6.61 -1.12 17.56
CA HIS A 20 6.85 -2.12 18.59
C HIS A 20 7.25 -3.47 17.98
N ALA A 21 6.57 -3.91 16.92
CA ALA A 21 6.90 -5.16 16.24
C ALA A 21 8.33 -5.14 15.65
N ARG A 22 8.73 -4.00 15.06
CA ARG A 22 10.09 -3.76 14.54
C ARG A 22 11.14 -3.68 15.64
N HIS A 23 10.81 -3.11 16.80
CA HIS A 23 11.70 -3.09 17.95
C HIS A 23 11.98 -4.49 18.49
N LEU A 24 10.97 -5.36 18.52
CA LEU A 24 11.09 -6.76 18.96
C LEU A 24 11.78 -7.65 17.91
N ASN A 25 11.56 -7.38 16.63
CA ASN A 25 12.15 -8.13 15.53
C ASN A 25 12.49 -7.20 14.33
N PRO A 26 13.75 -6.74 14.23
CA PRO A 26 14.21 -5.87 13.14
C PRO A 26 14.21 -6.52 11.75
N ASP A 27 13.98 -7.83 11.65
CA ASP A 27 13.91 -8.55 10.38
C ASP A 27 12.46 -8.90 9.99
N LEU A 28 11.49 -8.51 10.82
CA LEU A 28 10.08 -8.78 10.57
C LEU A 28 9.60 -8.07 9.30
N HIS A 29 9.01 -8.84 8.39
CA HIS A 29 8.37 -8.31 7.18
C HIS A 29 6.93 -7.87 7.51
N VAL A 30 6.69 -6.57 7.52
CA VAL A 30 5.43 -5.96 7.94
C VAL A 30 4.63 -5.47 6.73
N ILE A 31 3.41 -5.98 6.60
CA ILE A 31 2.45 -5.57 5.57
C ILE A 31 1.26 -4.95 6.29
N ALA A 32 0.87 -3.73 5.92
CA ALA A 32 -0.21 -3.02 6.60
C ALA A 32 -1.25 -2.49 5.60
N ARG A 33 -2.51 -2.51 6.03
CA ARG A 33 -3.61 -1.83 5.36
C ARG A 33 -3.93 -0.52 6.08
N CYS A 34 -4.32 0.50 5.33
CA CYS A 34 -5.05 1.66 5.84
C CYS A 34 -6.29 1.93 4.98
N ALA A 35 -7.27 2.65 5.52
CA ALA A 35 -8.39 3.12 4.71
C ALA A 35 -7.97 4.23 3.73
N HIS A 36 -7.18 5.20 4.21
CA HIS A 36 -6.83 6.40 3.45
C HIS A 36 -5.37 6.48 3.04
N LEU A 37 -5.12 7.00 1.85
CA LEU A 37 -3.81 7.16 1.23
C LEU A 37 -2.92 8.13 2.01
N ARG A 38 -3.51 9.16 2.64
CA ARG A 38 -2.77 10.09 3.51
C ARG A 38 -2.08 9.38 4.70
N ASP A 39 -2.66 8.28 5.19
CA ASP A 39 -2.14 7.53 6.33
C ASP A 39 -1.00 6.58 5.92
N ALA A 40 -0.90 6.26 4.62
CA ALA A 40 0.06 5.29 4.11
C ALA A 40 1.52 5.69 4.41
N GLN A 41 1.82 6.99 4.30
CA GLN A 41 3.16 7.50 4.61
C GLN A 41 3.53 7.32 6.08
N ALA A 42 2.57 7.48 7.00
CA ALA A 42 2.82 7.32 8.43
C ALA A 42 3.17 5.85 8.77
N LEU A 43 2.48 4.90 8.14
CA LEU A 43 2.75 3.46 8.30
C LEU A 43 4.09 3.05 7.68
N SER A 44 4.42 3.59 6.51
CA SER A 44 5.72 3.38 5.87
C SER A 44 6.86 3.91 6.77
N ASN A 45 6.72 5.13 7.29
CA ASN A 45 7.70 5.73 8.21
C ASN A 45 7.83 4.97 9.54
N ALA A 46 6.78 4.28 9.98
CA ALA A 46 6.82 3.41 11.16
C ALA A 46 7.62 2.12 10.93
N GLY A 47 7.91 1.76 9.67
CA GLY A 47 8.70 0.59 9.30
C GLY A 47 7.91 -0.52 8.60
N ALA A 48 6.73 -0.22 8.04
CA ALA A 48 6.04 -1.15 7.16
C ALA A 48 6.80 -1.33 5.84
N ASN A 49 6.94 -2.57 5.39
CA ASN A 49 7.56 -2.90 4.11
C ASN A 49 6.59 -2.65 2.94
N VAL A 50 5.31 -2.96 3.15
CA VAL A 50 4.25 -2.76 2.16
C VAL A 50 3.06 -2.11 2.86
N VAL A 51 2.51 -1.07 2.24
CA VAL A 51 1.28 -0.42 2.70
C VAL A 51 0.26 -0.41 1.58
N ALA A 52 -0.95 -0.90 1.86
CA ALA A 52 -2.07 -0.89 0.93
C ALA A 52 -3.18 0.03 1.46
N ALA A 53 -3.36 1.19 0.83
CA ALA A 53 -4.46 2.10 1.08
C ALA A 53 -5.70 1.66 0.30
N GLY A 54 -6.81 1.41 1.01
CA GLY A 54 -8.06 0.93 0.42
C GLY A 54 -8.56 1.82 -0.72
N GLU A 55 -8.56 3.14 -0.52
CA GLU A 55 -8.98 4.08 -1.57
C GLU A 55 -8.08 4.05 -2.82
N ALA A 56 -6.77 3.87 -2.64
CA ALA A 56 -5.83 3.80 -3.75
C ALA A 56 -6.00 2.50 -4.57
N GLU A 57 -6.11 1.35 -3.89
CA GLU A 57 -6.29 0.07 -4.57
C GLU A 57 -7.64 -0.03 -5.29
N VAL A 58 -8.70 0.58 -4.74
CA VAL A 58 -9.98 0.73 -5.46
C VAL A 58 -9.81 1.63 -6.69
N GLY A 59 -9.10 2.74 -6.59
CA GLY A 59 -8.80 3.62 -7.74
C GLY A 59 -8.04 2.91 -8.86
N VAL A 60 -7.04 2.08 -8.51
CA VAL A 60 -6.32 1.22 -9.45
C VAL A 60 -7.29 0.27 -10.18
N ALA A 61 -8.16 -0.44 -9.45
CA ALA A 61 -9.13 -1.35 -10.04
C ALA A 61 -10.11 -0.65 -11.00
N LEU A 62 -10.54 0.56 -10.67
CA LEU A 62 -11.41 1.36 -11.54
C LEU A 62 -10.69 1.78 -12.83
N ALA A 63 -9.43 2.20 -12.74
CA ALA A 63 -8.64 2.57 -13.91
C ALA A 63 -8.33 1.37 -14.80
N GLU A 64 -8.20 0.16 -14.24
CA GLU A 64 -8.13 -1.06 -15.04
C GLU A 64 -9.41 -1.28 -15.85
N VAL A 65 -10.59 -1.05 -15.28
CA VAL A 65 -11.87 -1.17 -16.02
C VAL A 65 -11.91 -0.19 -17.19
N VAL A 66 -11.48 1.05 -16.99
CA VAL A 66 -11.42 2.08 -18.04
C VAL A 66 -10.45 1.69 -19.15
N THR A 67 -9.27 1.17 -18.79
CA THR A 67 -8.21 0.84 -19.76
C THR A 67 -8.39 -0.52 -20.42
N ALA A 68 -9.12 -1.45 -19.82
CA ALA A 68 -9.47 -2.74 -20.41
C ALA A 68 -10.47 -2.61 -21.57
N ALA A 69 -11.30 -1.57 -21.57
CA ALA A 69 -12.17 -1.25 -22.70
C ALA A 69 -11.40 -0.84 -23.97
N ASP A 70 -10.13 -0.48 -23.83
CA ASP A 70 -9.27 0.10 -24.88
C ASP A 70 -8.29 -0.92 -25.51
N GLU A 71 -8.54 -2.23 -25.33
CA GLU A 71 -7.72 -3.36 -25.83
C GLU A 71 -6.22 -3.28 -25.49
N ARG A 72 -5.82 -3.83 -24.33
CA ARG A 72 -4.40 -4.12 -24.04
C ARG A 72 -4.20 -5.56 -23.60
N ALA A 73 -3.19 -6.21 -24.20
CA ALA A 73 -2.77 -7.57 -23.85
C ALA A 73 -2.39 -7.70 -22.36
N CYS A 74 -2.61 -8.89 -21.79
CA CYS A 74 -2.50 -9.20 -20.35
C CYS A 74 -1.18 -8.73 -19.68
N SER A 75 -0.04 -8.76 -20.39
CA SER A 75 1.24 -8.26 -19.85
C SER A 75 1.28 -6.73 -19.69
N VAL A 76 0.65 -6.00 -20.62
CA VAL A 76 0.57 -4.53 -20.59
C VAL A 76 -0.37 -4.05 -19.48
N ALA A 77 -1.41 -4.82 -19.15
CA ALA A 77 -2.33 -4.50 -18.07
C ALA A 77 -1.64 -4.53 -16.68
N ALA A 78 -0.76 -5.51 -16.43
CA ALA A 78 -0.03 -5.62 -15.17
C ALA A 78 0.98 -4.45 -14.98
N GLU A 79 1.70 -4.09 -16.03
CA GLU A 79 2.60 -2.92 -16.01
C GLU A 79 1.84 -1.61 -15.80
N HIS A 80 0.66 -1.49 -16.44
CA HIS A 80 -0.21 -0.33 -16.27
C HIS A 80 -0.71 -0.20 -14.83
N ARG A 81 -1.13 -1.30 -14.20
CA ARG A 81 -1.56 -1.35 -12.79
C ARG A 81 -0.48 -0.83 -11.84
N GLU A 82 0.76 -1.29 -12.02
CA GLU A 82 1.88 -0.89 -11.17
C GLU A 82 2.26 0.58 -11.36
N SER A 83 2.15 1.09 -12.60
CA SER A 83 2.35 2.51 -12.89
C SER A 83 1.32 3.40 -12.18
N ILE A 84 0.03 3.03 -12.22
CA ILE A 84 -1.03 3.78 -11.52
C ILE A 84 -0.81 3.73 -10.02
N ARG A 85 -0.54 2.53 -9.47
CA ARG A 85 -0.26 2.37 -8.05
C ARG A 85 0.88 3.31 -7.62
N ARG A 86 2.01 3.26 -8.33
CA ARG A 86 3.17 4.11 -8.05
C ARG A 86 2.81 5.60 -8.07
N SER A 87 2.08 6.06 -9.10
CA SER A 87 1.63 7.45 -9.20
C SER A 87 0.79 7.90 -8.00
N LEU A 88 -0.11 7.05 -7.49
CA LEU A 88 -0.94 7.37 -6.31
C LEU A 88 -0.10 7.54 -5.04
N TYR A 89 0.91 6.68 -4.83
CA TYR A 89 1.78 6.78 -3.64
C TYR A 89 2.90 7.84 -3.79
N GLU A 90 3.29 8.20 -5.01
CA GLU A 90 4.35 9.19 -5.30
C GLU A 90 3.83 10.61 -5.58
N ALA A 91 2.51 10.81 -5.64
CA ALA A 91 1.91 12.12 -5.95
C ALA A 91 2.48 13.23 -5.02
N PRO A 92 2.82 14.41 -5.57
CA PRO A 92 3.52 15.44 -4.80
C PRO A 92 2.65 15.91 -3.64
N LYS A 93 3.24 15.97 -2.44
CA LYS A 93 2.66 16.73 -1.32
C LYS A 93 2.56 18.18 -1.79
N VAL A 94 1.32 18.67 -1.98
CA VAL A 94 1.07 20.09 -2.18
C VAL A 94 1.65 20.80 -0.93
N PRO A 95 2.55 21.78 -1.11
CA PRO A 95 3.18 22.49 0.01
C PRO A 95 2.19 23.32 0.82
#